data_AF-A0A662YH25-F1
#
_entry.id   AF-A0A662YH25-F1
#
_cell.length_a   1.000
_cell.length_b   1.000
_cell.length_c   1.000
_cell.angle_alpha   90.00
_cell.angle_beta   90.00
_cell.angle_gamma   90.00
#
_symmetry.space_group_name_H-M   'P 1'
#
loop_
_entity.id
_entity.type
_entity.pdbx_description
1 polymer ?
#
loop_
_entity_poly.entity_id
_entity_poly.type
_entity_poly.pdbx_seq_one_letter_code
_entity_poly.pdbx_strand_id
1 'polypeptide(L)'
;MEHLPVGLLAHLFELLAARDVLQLSLTCRSLSPSEPAVQLALERLITQRFGDVAGFLRADDALWPRSLVVLRGVEMLRMKEVLARSAVRSFEDAADCRPSCMVVSRAWLVAWKKRCQGFEQYLLQFRMTKKKLLQRERSTKRKSRKQRNASETLAIERLRIEATSGGAATAKAALSEAGAMIVCAHGNLLPASQCVSRAKRAIVTNDTYWDLAVYAPELCGFPLRSCCDCGTCVLEQEARELEAEEKKKARFDGEIAGSGALLELLQRKNGYPKGLFSPTEGGAAVSRRQQQQLAPHLSINGHSKYATYFLVPKKWLNKWRKFVRSQGDDVPGPVLNAELVCLSHRRTIVPPYISMFLSGYSLEQSLKAMQALSSTPSRQYEIVTFGEWEALYDRYCAEFAVGFDVINGSYHWKTQECQICNYGIGGGSPSDKPNSHR
;
A
#
# COMPACT_ATOMS: atom_id res chain seq x y z
N MET A 1 -5.70 -29.75 48.06
CA MET A 1 -4.71 -29.78 46.96
C MET A 1 -3.38 -30.38 47.42
N GLU A 2 -2.88 -30.01 48.61
CA GLU A 2 -1.57 -30.46 49.16
C GLU A 2 -1.37 -31.98 49.32
N HIS A 3 -2.46 -32.73 49.42
CA HIS A 3 -2.43 -34.19 49.60
C HIS A 3 -2.99 -34.95 48.40
N LEU A 4 -3.14 -34.30 47.23
CA LEU A 4 -3.60 -35.00 46.04
C LEU A 4 -2.51 -35.98 45.57
N PRO A 5 -2.85 -37.27 45.40
CA PRO A 5 -1.99 -38.21 44.71
C PRO A 5 -1.58 -37.68 43.34
N VAL A 6 -0.35 -37.98 42.92
CA VAL A 6 0.20 -37.58 41.60
C VAL A 6 -0.74 -37.93 40.44
N GLY A 7 -1.45 -39.06 40.53
CA GLY A 7 -2.44 -39.48 39.52
C GLY A 7 -3.62 -38.52 39.40
N LEU A 8 -4.19 -38.07 40.52
CA LEU A 8 -5.30 -37.10 40.52
C LEU A 8 -4.83 -35.71 40.07
N LEU A 9 -3.61 -35.32 40.43
CA LEU A 9 -3.02 -34.06 39.99
C LEU A 9 -2.76 -34.06 38.46
N ALA A 10 -2.24 -35.17 37.92
CA ALA A 10 -2.03 -35.33 36.48
C ALA A 10 -3.35 -35.26 35.71
N HIS A 11 -4.40 -35.91 36.22
CA HIS A 11 -5.73 -35.86 35.62
C HIS A 11 -6.33 -34.45 35.65
N LEU A 12 -6.16 -33.71 36.75
CA LEU A 12 -6.59 -32.31 36.81
C LEU A 12 -5.86 -31.44 35.79
N PHE A 13 -4.55 -31.61 35.63
CA PHE A 13 -3.79 -30.89 34.60
C PHE A 13 -4.16 -31.31 33.18
N GLU A 14 -4.66 -32.53 32.98
CA GLU A 14 -5.17 -33.00 31.68
C GLU A 14 -6.39 -32.20 31.21
N LEU A 15 -7.20 -31.71 32.15
CA LEU A 15 -8.38 -30.90 31.86
C LEU A 15 -8.06 -29.42 31.61
N LEU A 16 -6.82 -29.00 31.83
CA LEU A 16 -6.39 -27.61 31.79
C LEU A 16 -5.37 -27.38 30.67
N ALA A 17 -5.35 -26.17 30.11
CA ALA A 17 -4.23 -25.73 29.29
C ALA A 17 -3.07 -25.24 30.18
N ALA A 18 -1.85 -25.19 29.66
CA ALA A 18 -0.64 -24.79 30.39
C ALA A 18 -0.79 -23.40 31.03
N ARG A 19 -1.54 -22.50 30.38
CA ARG A 19 -1.87 -21.17 30.92
C ARG A 19 -2.71 -21.25 32.20
N ASP A 20 -3.65 -22.19 32.24
CA ASP A 20 -4.61 -22.35 33.33
C ASP A 20 -3.92 -23.05 34.50
N VAL A 21 -3.06 -24.03 34.20
CA VAL A 21 -2.14 -24.63 35.18
C VAL A 21 -1.19 -23.58 35.76
N LEU A 22 -0.63 -22.68 34.94
CA LEU A 22 0.21 -21.57 35.43
C LEU A 22 -0.58 -20.64 36.37
N GLN A 23 -1.81 -20.28 36.00
CA GLN A 23 -2.66 -19.44 36.84
C GLN A 23 -3.03 -20.13 38.17
N LEU A 24 -3.29 -21.42 38.13
CA LEU A 24 -3.53 -22.27 39.29
C LEU A 24 -2.29 -22.34 40.20
N SER A 25 -1.10 -22.53 39.63
CA SER A 25 0.17 -22.52 40.37
C SER A 25 0.54 -21.15 40.96
N LEU A 26 0.11 -20.06 40.34
CA LEU A 26 0.28 -18.70 40.89
C LEU A 26 -0.62 -18.44 42.10
N THR A 27 -1.81 -19.06 42.14
CA THR A 27 -2.80 -18.87 43.20
C THR A 27 -2.67 -19.92 44.33
N CYS A 28 -2.12 -21.09 44.03
CA CYS A 28 -1.92 -22.19 44.98
C CYS A 28 -0.43 -22.53 45.15
N ARG A 29 0.17 -22.13 46.28
CA ARG A 29 1.61 -22.37 46.58
C ARG A 29 2.00 -23.85 46.56
N SER A 30 1.07 -24.70 46.95
CA SER A 30 1.18 -26.16 46.99
C SER A 30 1.37 -26.80 45.61
N LEU A 31 1.13 -26.04 44.54
CA LEU A 31 1.27 -26.46 43.14
C LEU A 31 2.47 -25.78 42.48
N SER A 32 3.48 -25.45 43.27
CA SER A 32 4.72 -24.88 42.75
C SER A 32 5.38 -25.86 41.75
N PRO A 33 5.85 -25.39 40.58
CA PRO A 33 6.58 -26.20 39.61
C PRO A 33 7.87 -26.83 40.14
N SER A 34 8.34 -26.38 41.31
CA SER A 34 9.47 -26.99 42.03
C SER A 34 9.10 -28.26 42.79
N GLU A 35 7.82 -28.51 43.05
CA GLU A 35 7.37 -29.67 43.82
C GLU A 35 7.50 -30.96 43.00
N PRO A 36 8.10 -32.04 43.55
CA PRO A 36 8.27 -33.31 42.84
C PRO A 36 6.97 -33.91 42.33
N ALA A 37 5.88 -33.81 43.10
CA ALA A 37 4.56 -34.30 42.71
C ALA A 37 4.01 -33.58 41.48
N VAL A 38 4.24 -32.26 41.38
CA VAL A 38 3.84 -31.42 40.23
C VAL A 38 4.68 -31.78 39.01
N GLN A 39 5.99 -31.97 39.17
CA GLN A 39 6.89 -32.36 38.08
C GLN A 39 6.53 -33.74 37.51
N LEU A 40 6.23 -34.71 38.37
CA LEU A 40 5.77 -36.05 37.95
C LEU A 40 4.39 -36.00 37.26
N ALA A 41 3.48 -35.15 37.73
CA ALA A 41 2.19 -34.94 37.09
C ALA A 41 2.35 -34.32 35.68
N LEU A 42 3.23 -33.32 35.54
CA LEU A 42 3.55 -32.71 34.24
C LEU A 42 4.21 -33.71 33.28
N GLU A 43 5.13 -34.56 33.78
CA GLU A 43 5.73 -35.62 32.97
C GLU A 43 4.69 -36.59 32.43
N ARG A 44 3.80 -37.10 33.29
CA ARG A 44 2.72 -38.00 32.89
C ARG A 44 1.81 -37.35 31.87
N LEU A 45 1.39 -36.12 32.10
CA LEU A 45 0.56 -35.37 31.15
C LEU A 45 1.22 -35.23 29.78
N ILE A 46 2.49 -34.80 29.74
CA ILE A 46 3.23 -34.59 28.49
C ILE A 46 3.39 -35.90 27.71
N THR A 47 3.76 -36.98 28.40
CA THR A 47 4.05 -38.26 27.76
C THR A 47 2.80 -39.03 27.36
N GLN A 48 1.70 -38.92 28.11
CA GLN A 48 0.46 -39.64 27.82
C GLN A 48 -0.44 -38.88 26.84
N ARG A 49 -0.71 -37.58 27.09
CA ARG A 49 -1.65 -36.80 26.28
C ARG A 49 -1.04 -36.29 24.98
N PHE A 50 0.25 -35.94 25.00
CA PHE A 50 0.94 -35.35 23.86
C PHE A 50 2.00 -36.28 23.27
N GLY A 51 1.94 -37.58 23.57
CA GLY A 51 2.92 -38.56 23.12
C GLY A 51 3.04 -38.66 21.59
N ASP A 52 1.97 -38.33 20.86
CA ASP A 52 1.92 -38.27 19.40
C ASP A 52 2.80 -37.16 18.81
N VAL A 53 2.82 -35.98 19.43
CA VAL A 53 3.62 -34.82 18.97
C VAL A 53 4.95 -34.65 19.72
N ALA A 54 5.08 -35.25 20.90
CA ALA A 54 6.20 -35.08 21.81
C ALA A 54 6.92 -36.39 22.15
N GLY A 55 6.78 -37.45 21.34
CA GLY A 55 7.36 -38.77 21.60
C GLY A 55 8.90 -38.83 21.76
N PHE A 56 9.61 -37.75 21.41
CA PHE A 56 11.05 -37.61 21.69
C PHE A 56 11.37 -37.21 23.14
N LEU A 57 10.39 -36.72 23.90
CA LEU A 57 10.50 -36.38 25.33
C LEU A 57 10.13 -37.61 26.16
N ARG A 58 11.06 -38.55 26.30
CA ARG A 58 10.79 -39.77 27.06
C ARG A 58 10.77 -39.51 28.57
N ALA A 59 9.94 -40.26 29.31
CA ALA A 59 9.83 -40.15 30.77
C ALA A 59 11.14 -40.49 31.50
N ASP A 60 11.90 -41.46 30.97
CA ASP A 60 13.21 -41.88 31.50
C ASP A 60 14.34 -40.88 31.18
N ASP A 61 14.09 -39.90 30.32
CA ASP A 61 15.09 -38.94 29.91
C ASP A 61 15.15 -37.74 30.87
N ALA A 62 16.18 -37.70 31.72
CA ALA A 62 16.42 -36.58 32.63
C ALA A 62 16.85 -35.27 31.92
N LEU A 63 17.06 -35.28 30.60
CA LEU A 63 17.63 -34.15 29.85
C LEU A 63 16.66 -32.99 29.61
N TRP A 64 15.35 -33.20 29.75
CA TRP A 64 14.34 -32.15 29.57
C TRP A 64 13.68 -31.74 30.90
N PRO A 65 13.32 -30.46 31.11
CA PRO A 65 12.74 -30.02 32.38
C PRO A 65 11.23 -30.29 32.45
N ARG A 66 10.76 -30.89 33.55
CA ARG A 66 9.33 -31.12 33.84
C ARG A 66 8.70 -29.81 34.31
N SER A 67 8.41 -28.94 33.36
CA SER A 67 8.11 -27.53 33.58
C SER A 67 6.90 -27.08 32.79
N LEU A 68 6.24 -26.01 33.23
CA LEU A 68 5.10 -25.43 32.51
C LEU A 68 5.52 -24.84 31.15
N VAL A 69 6.80 -24.46 31.00
CA VAL A 69 7.37 -24.03 29.72
C VAL A 69 7.38 -25.17 28.71
N VAL A 70 7.76 -26.38 29.12
CA VAL A 70 7.73 -27.57 28.26
C VAL A 70 6.30 -28.00 27.97
N LEU A 71 5.41 -27.97 28.97
CA LEU A 71 3.98 -28.23 28.75
C LEU A 71 3.41 -27.26 27.69
N ARG A 72 3.69 -25.95 27.82
CA ARG A 72 3.30 -24.98 26.80
C ARG A 72 3.93 -25.28 25.45
N GLY A 73 5.19 -25.68 25.41
CA GLY A 73 5.87 -26.08 24.18
C GLY A 73 5.17 -27.22 23.44
N VAL A 74 4.74 -28.27 24.16
CA VAL A 74 4.07 -29.42 23.53
C VAL A 74 2.65 -29.08 23.08
N GLU A 75 1.94 -28.19 23.79
CA GLU A 75 0.68 -27.61 23.27
C GLU A 75 0.90 -26.87 21.95
N MET A 76 1.99 -26.12 21.81
CA MET A 76 2.33 -25.42 20.56
C MET A 76 2.69 -26.41 19.44
N LEU A 77 3.32 -27.55 19.75
CA LEU A 77 3.52 -28.61 18.76
C LEU A 77 2.20 -29.22 18.31
N ARG A 78 1.26 -29.44 19.23
CA ARG A 78 -0.10 -29.89 18.89
C ARG A 78 -0.82 -28.88 18.00
N MET A 79 -0.79 -27.60 18.34
CA MET A 79 -1.35 -26.55 17.49
C MET A 79 -0.68 -26.51 16.11
N LYS A 80 0.64 -26.70 16.03
CA LYS A 80 1.36 -26.78 14.75
C LYS A 80 0.84 -27.93 13.89
N GLU A 81 0.65 -29.10 14.48
CA GLU A 81 0.13 -30.28 13.79
C GLU A 81 -1.30 -30.05 13.28
N VAL A 82 -2.18 -29.48 14.12
CA VAL A 82 -3.52 -29.06 13.72
C VAL A 82 -3.45 -28.10 12.54
N LEU A 83 -2.68 -27.02 12.64
CA LEU A 83 -2.51 -26.02 11.58
C LEU A 83 -1.87 -26.56 10.28
N ALA A 84 -1.13 -27.67 10.36
CA ALA A 84 -0.52 -28.34 9.20
C ALA A 84 -1.50 -29.31 8.52
N ARG A 85 -2.35 -29.99 9.29
CA ARG A 85 -3.39 -30.89 8.77
C ARG A 85 -4.65 -30.17 8.31
N SER A 86 -4.87 -28.96 8.82
CA SER A 86 -6.05 -28.15 8.50
C SER A 86 -6.04 -27.70 7.05
N ALA A 87 -7.12 -28.01 6.32
CA ALA A 87 -7.39 -27.45 5.00
C ALA A 87 -7.88 -26.00 5.15
N VAL A 88 -6.94 -25.05 5.33
CA VAL A 88 -7.24 -23.62 5.37
C VAL A 88 -7.60 -23.15 3.96
N ARG A 89 -8.83 -22.70 3.76
CA ARG A 89 -9.33 -22.19 2.47
C ARG A 89 -9.41 -20.68 2.45
N SER A 90 -9.43 -20.12 1.24
CA SER A 90 -9.68 -18.68 1.08
C SER A 90 -11.15 -18.39 1.32
N PHE A 91 -11.48 -17.17 1.75
CA PHE A 91 -12.89 -16.79 1.92
C PHE A 91 -13.65 -16.72 0.59
N GLU A 92 -12.93 -16.48 -0.50
CA GLU A 92 -13.45 -16.53 -1.86
C GLU A 92 -14.05 -17.92 -2.22
N ASP A 93 -13.61 -18.99 -1.53
CA ASP A 93 -14.09 -20.37 -1.72
C ASP A 93 -15.29 -20.72 -0.78
N ALA A 94 -15.94 -19.72 -0.17
CA ALA A 94 -16.99 -19.93 0.82
C ALA A 94 -18.15 -20.78 0.32
N ALA A 95 -18.52 -20.63 -0.96
CA ALA A 95 -19.62 -21.37 -1.58
C ALA A 95 -19.37 -22.90 -1.61
N ASP A 96 -18.10 -23.30 -1.70
CA ASP A 96 -17.68 -24.71 -1.78
C ASP A 96 -17.37 -25.32 -0.40
N CYS A 97 -17.59 -24.54 0.67
CA CYS A 97 -17.31 -24.94 2.03
C CYS A 97 -18.54 -25.47 2.75
N ARG A 98 -18.32 -26.34 3.74
CA ARG A 98 -19.41 -26.83 4.59
C ARG A 98 -19.96 -25.67 5.43
N PRO A 99 -21.28 -25.61 5.69
CA PRO A 99 -21.90 -24.56 6.51
C PRO A 99 -21.40 -24.52 7.96
N SER A 100 -20.83 -25.61 8.46
CA SER A 100 -20.22 -25.71 9.80
C SER A 100 -18.82 -25.09 9.87
N CYS A 101 -18.28 -24.53 8.81
CA CYS A 101 -16.97 -23.88 8.87
C CYS A 101 -17.00 -22.54 9.63
N MET A 102 -15.83 -22.11 10.07
CA MET A 102 -15.57 -20.86 10.78
C MET A 102 -14.66 -19.96 9.95
N VAL A 103 -14.95 -18.66 9.95
CA VAL A 103 -14.15 -17.60 9.35
C VAL A 103 -13.22 -17.01 10.40
N VAL A 104 -11.93 -17.00 10.11
CA VAL A 104 -10.87 -16.50 10.99
C VAL A 104 -9.89 -15.62 10.22
N SER A 105 -9.03 -14.89 10.94
CA SER A 105 -7.99 -14.06 10.30
C SER A 105 -6.86 -14.94 9.74
N ARG A 106 -6.53 -14.76 8.46
CA ARG A 106 -5.39 -15.45 7.83
C ARG A 106 -4.06 -15.03 8.45
N ALA A 107 -3.90 -13.74 8.77
CA ALA A 107 -2.71 -13.26 9.44
C ALA A 107 -2.53 -13.86 10.82
N TRP A 108 -3.62 -14.07 11.57
CA TRP A 108 -3.57 -14.76 12.85
C TRP A 108 -3.01 -16.17 12.69
N LEU A 109 -3.51 -16.95 11.71
CA LEU A 109 -3.02 -18.31 11.44
C LEU A 109 -1.52 -18.32 11.10
N VAL A 110 -1.06 -17.36 10.29
CA VAL A 110 0.37 -17.23 9.93
C VAL A 110 1.23 -16.86 11.14
N ALA A 111 0.78 -15.91 11.95
CA ALA A 111 1.49 -15.48 13.14
C ALA A 111 1.61 -16.62 14.17
N TRP A 112 0.55 -17.42 14.32
CA TRP A 112 0.56 -18.62 15.17
C TRP A 112 1.46 -19.73 14.63
N LYS A 113 1.49 -19.98 13.31
CA LYS A 113 2.46 -20.91 12.71
C LYS A 113 3.91 -20.52 13.06
N LYS A 114 4.24 -19.22 12.98
CA LYS A 114 5.55 -18.70 13.37
C LYS A 114 5.83 -18.88 14.86
N ARG A 115 4.85 -18.61 15.73
CA ARG A 115 4.97 -18.83 17.18
C ARG A 115 5.27 -20.29 17.50
N CYS A 116 4.57 -21.22 16.85
CA CYS A 116 4.77 -22.65 17.07
C CYS A 116 6.19 -23.09 16.69
N GLN A 117 6.78 -22.53 15.62
CA GLN A 117 8.17 -22.82 15.24
C GLN A 117 9.19 -22.43 16.32
N GLY A 118 8.97 -21.32 17.02
CA GLY A 118 9.85 -20.91 18.12
C GLY A 118 9.86 -21.91 19.29
N PHE A 119 8.69 -22.42 19.66
CA PHE A 119 8.58 -23.45 20.70
C PHE A 119 9.11 -24.81 20.24
N GLU A 120 8.94 -25.17 18.98
CA GLU A 120 9.55 -26.38 18.41
C GLU A 120 11.08 -26.33 18.49
N GLN A 121 11.71 -25.22 18.10
CA GLN A 121 13.16 -25.04 18.22
C GLN A 121 13.63 -25.14 19.67
N TYR A 122 12.85 -24.58 20.61
CA TYR A 122 13.10 -24.72 22.03
C TYR A 122 13.03 -26.18 22.49
N LEU A 123 12.04 -26.95 22.07
CA LEU A 123 11.91 -28.37 22.48
C LEU A 123 12.95 -29.27 21.82
N LEU A 124 13.30 -29.02 20.56
CA LEU A 124 14.33 -29.78 19.84
C LEU A 124 15.72 -29.68 20.48
N GLN A 125 15.98 -28.66 21.30
CA GLN A 125 17.25 -28.57 22.04
C GLN A 125 17.45 -29.74 23.02
N PHE A 126 16.36 -30.36 23.49
CA PHE A 126 16.40 -31.51 24.39
C PHE A 126 16.67 -32.83 23.66
N ARG A 127 16.62 -32.83 22.32
CA ARG A 127 17.02 -33.96 21.47
C ARG A 127 18.55 -34.12 21.37
N MET A 128 19.34 -33.22 21.97
CA MET A 128 20.81 -33.17 21.85
C MET A 128 21.54 -34.21 22.71
N THR A 129 22.67 -34.72 22.19
CA THR A 129 23.54 -35.71 22.85
C THR A 129 24.17 -35.22 24.18
N LYS A 130 24.32 -36.14 25.16
CA LYS A 130 24.89 -35.96 26.52
C LYS A 130 26.07 -34.97 26.62
N LYS A 131 26.97 -34.90 25.62
CA LYS A 131 28.16 -34.04 25.58
C LYS A 131 27.86 -32.53 25.56
N LYS A 132 26.87 -32.06 24.79
CA LYS A 132 26.53 -30.62 24.72
C LYS A 132 25.84 -30.11 25.98
N LEU A 133 25.24 -31.02 26.77
CA LEU A 133 24.46 -30.71 27.96
C LEU A 133 25.33 -30.61 29.23
N LEU A 134 26.36 -31.46 29.37
CA LEU A 134 27.37 -31.34 30.43
C LEU A 134 28.08 -29.96 30.42
N GLN A 135 28.23 -29.35 29.25
CA GLN A 135 28.80 -28.01 29.08
C GLN A 135 27.83 -26.90 29.55
N ARG A 136 26.50 -27.11 29.40
CA ARG A 136 25.45 -26.22 29.92
C ARG A 136 25.21 -26.39 31.42
N GLU A 137 25.28 -27.61 31.96
CA GLU A 137 25.22 -27.84 33.40
C GLU A 137 26.38 -27.18 34.13
N ARG A 138 27.60 -27.23 33.58
CA ARG A 138 28.77 -26.56 34.17
C ARG A 138 28.63 -25.04 34.21
N SER A 139 27.90 -24.44 33.28
CA SER A 139 27.64 -22.99 33.23
C SER A 139 26.44 -22.55 34.07
N THR A 140 25.46 -23.44 34.30
CA THR A 140 24.29 -23.18 35.16
C THR A 140 24.53 -23.50 36.64
N LYS A 141 25.31 -24.55 36.96
CA LYS A 141 25.76 -24.86 38.34
C LYS A 141 26.62 -23.75 38.94
N ARG A 142 27.30 -22.93 38.12
CA ARG A 142 27.99 -21.70 38.56
C ARG A 142 27.05 -20.56 39.01
N LYS A 143 25.74 -20.64 38.71
CA LYS A 143 24.74 -19.59 39.03
C LYS A 143 23.73 -19.99 40.11
N SER A 144 23.72 -21.23 40.59
CA SER A 144 22.73 -21.72 41.56
C SER A 144 23.32 -21.95 42.95
N ARG A 145 23.48 -20.87 43.71
CA ARG A 145 23.62 -20.91 45.18
C ARG A 145 22.86 -19.73 45.79
N LYS A 146 21.55 -19.71 45.58
CA LYS A 146 20.61 -18.84 46.31
C LYS A 146 19.26 -19.53 46.34
N GLN A 147 18.75 -19.76 47.56
CA GLN A 147 17.41 -20.26 47.83
C GLN A 147 16.43 -19.28 47.18
N ARG A 148 15.77 -19.68 46.09
CA ARG A 148 14.80 -18.84 45.38
C ARG A 148 13.41 -19.17 45.88
N ASN A 149 12.65 -18.12 46.18
CA ASN A 149 11.26 -18.22 46.64
C ASN A 149 10.38 -18.79 45.50
N ALA A 150 9.34 -19.57 45.82
CA ALA A 150 8.39 -20.13 44.85
C ALA A 150 7.79 -19.06 43.91
N SER A 151 7.56 -17.86 44.44
CA SER A 151 7.11 -16.70 43.66
C SER A 151 8.12 -16.24 42.60
N GLU A 152 9.42 -16.36 42.86
CA GLU A 152 10.49 -15.99 41.93
C GLU A 152 10.62 -17.05 40.81
N THR A 153 10.45 -18.33 41.15
CA THR A 153 10.46 -19.45 40.19
C THR A 153 9.30 -19.35 39.19
N LEU A 154 8.10 -19.04 39.66
CA LEU A 154 6.93 -18.83 38.81
C LEU A 154 7.07 -17.61 37.89
N ALA A 155 7.64 -16.51 38.40
CA ALA A 155 7.95 -15.34 37.58
C ALA A 155 8.97 -15.68 36.47
N ILE A 156 9.98 -16.50 36.76
CA ILE A 156 10.96 -16.97 35.78
C ILE A 156 10.31 -17.89 34.73
N GLU A 157 9.42 -18.80 35.12
CA GLU A 157 8.70 -19.64 34.15
C GLU A 157 7.82 -18.81 33.21
N ARG A 158 7.09 -17.84 33.75
CA ARG A 158 6.32 -16.88 32.96
C ARG A 158 7.21 -16.12 31.98
N LEU A 159 8.31 -15.56 32.47
CA LEU A 159 9.30 -14.86 31.63
C LEU A 159 9.93 -15.77 30.56
N ARG A 160 10.10 -17.06 30.83
CA ARG A 160 10.60 -18.03 29.84
C ARG A 160 9.58 -18.36 28.77
N ILE A 161 8.31 -18.60 29.14
CA ILE A 161 7.21 -18.76 28.17
C ILE A 161 7.14 -17.51 27.26
N GLU A 162 7.30 -16.34 27.86
CA GLU A 162 7.28 -15.05 27.17
C GLU A 162 8.52 -14.84 26.27
N ALA A 163 9.73 -15.16 26.75
CA ALA A 163 10.98 -15.03 26.00
C ALA A 163 11.07 -16.01 24.82
N THR A 164 10.65 -17.26 25.01
CA THR A 164 10.56 -18.26 23.92
C THR A 164 9.56 -17.84 22.83
N SER A 165 8.61 -16.95 23.16
CA SER A 165 7.67 -16.37 22.22
C SER A 165 8.10 -15.05 21.56
N GLY A 166 9.32 -14.56 21.79
CA GLY A 166 9.87 -13.37 21.12
C GLY A 166 9.55 -12.02 21.78
N GLY A 167 9.26 -12.00 23.10
CA GLY A 167 8.98 -10.78 23.87
C GLY A 167 7.49 -10.65 24.21
N ALA A 168 7.18 -10.57 25.50
CA ALA A 168 5.83 -10.74 26.06
C ALA A 168 4.77 -9.78 25.51
N ALA A 169 5.06 -8.49 25.54
CA ALA A 169 4.11 -7.44 25.21
C ALA A 169 3.90 -7.34 23.70
N THR A 170 4.98 -7.40 22.93
CA THR A 170 4.97 -7.26 21.47
C THR A 170 4.38 -8.49 20.78
N ALA A 171 4.70 -9.71 21.22
CA ALA A 171 4.17 -10.92 20.59
C ALA A 171 2.68 -11.15 20.92
N LYS A 172 2.24 -10.88 22.15
CA LYS A 172 0.81 -10.99 22.52
C LYS A 172 -0.01 -9.90 21.83
N ALA A 173 0.47 -8.65 21.81
CA ALA A 173 -0.18 -7.57 21.10
C ALA A 173 -0.27 -7.86 19.60
N ALA A 174 0.81 -8.34 18.97
CA ALA A 174 0.81 -8.68 17.55
C ALA A 174 -0.16 -9.81 17.19
N LEU A 175 -0.37 -10.80 18.06
CA LEU A 175 -1.35 -11.87 17.82
C LEU A 175 -2.78 -11.38 17.99
N SER A 176 -3.03 -10.55 19.00
CA SER A 176 -4.33 -9.92 19.22
C SER A 176 -4.69 -9.00 18.05
N GLU A 177 -3.73 -8.17 17.60
CA GLU A 177 -3.87 -7.31 16.43
C GLU A 177 -4.10 -8.14 15.17
N ALA A 178 -3.37 -9.25 15.01
CA ALA A 178 -3.56 -10.13 13.87
C ALA A 178 -4.95 -10.76 13.82
N GLY A 179 -5.54 -11.10 14.97
CA GLY A 179 -6.92 -11.58 15.07
C GLY A 179 -7.95 -10.47 14.80
N ALA A 180 -7.69 -9.27 15.30
CA ALA A 180 -8.55 -8.11 15.15
C ALA A 180 -8.59 -7.54 13.71
N MET A 181 -7.66 -7.90 12.82
CA MET A 181 -7.63 -7.41 11.43
C MET A 181 -8.89 -7.68 10.60
N ILE A 182 -9.73 -8.65 11.00
CA ILE A 182 -11.00 -8.93 10.33
C ILE A 182 -12.22 -8.50 11.17
N VAL A 183 -11.99 -7.84 12.30
CA VAL A 183 -13.03 -7.45 13.26
C VAL A 183 -13.08 -5.93 13.32
N CYS A 184 -14.25 -5.34 13.11
CA CYS A 184 -14.44 -3.90 13.24
C CYS A 184 -14.61 -3.49 14.71
N ALA A 185 -14.61 -2.18 14.98
CA ALA A 185 -14.83 -1.65 16.32
C ALA A 185 -16.18 -2.07 16.96
N HIS A 186 -17.16 -2.44 16.13
CA HIS A 186 -18.48 -2.93 16.57
C HIS A 186 -18.47 -4.42 16.99
N GLY A 187 -17.31 -5.10 16.92
CA GLY A 187 -17.19 -6.53 17.23
C GLY A 187 -17.70 -7.47 16.13
N ASN A 188 -18.08 -6.92 14.97
CA ASN A 188 -18.55 -7.67 13.80
C ASN A 188 -17.42 -7.82 12.76
N LEU A 189 -17.67 -8.58 11.69
CA LEU A 189 -16.70 -8.69 10.60
C LEU A 189 -16.51 -7.33 9.90
N LEU A 190 -15.26 -6.91 9.78
CA LEU A 190 -14.86 -5.75 9.01
C LEU A 190 -15.20 -5.98 7.53
N PRO A 191 -15.78 -5.02 6.78
CA PRO A 191 -16.16 -5.21 5.38
C PRO A 191 -15.05 -5.79 4.49
N ALA A 192 -15.40 -6.69 3.57
CA ALA A 192 -14.42 -7.44 2.79
C ALA A 192 -13.56 -6.53 1.90
N SER A 193 -14.16 -5.44 1.41
CA SER A 193 -13.52 -4.31 0.70
C SER A 193 -12.36 -3.69 1.48
N GLN A 194 -12.44 -3.69 2.81
CA GLN A 194 -11.42 -3.10 3.70
C GLN A 194 -10.36 -4.13 4.12
N CYS A 195 -10.61 -5.42 3.89
CA CYS A 195 -9.69 -6.51 4.20
C CYS A 195 -8.62 -6.68 3.09
N VAL A 196 -7.61 -5.81 3.06
CA VAL A 196 -6.52 -5.91 2.08
C VAL A 196 -5.33 -6.76 2.54
N SER A 197 -4.72 -7.49 1.61
CA SER A 197 -3.45 -8.22 1.77
C SER A 197 -3.39 -9.22 2.94
N ARG A 198 -2.79 -8.84 4.08
CA ARG A 198 -2.61 -9.65 5.29
C ARG A 198 -3.90 -9.77 6.10
N ALA A 199 -4.83 -8.83 5.95
CA ALA A 199 -6.13 -8.84 6.63
C ALA A 199 -7.16 -9.76 5.95
N LYS A 200 -6.74 -10.66 5.06
CA LYS A 200 -7.65 -11.59 4.39
C LYS A 200 -8.29 -12.56 5.39
N ARG A 201 -9.57 -12.83 5.15
CA ARG A 201 -10.34 -13.87 5.83
C ARG A 201 -9.89 -15.25 5.35
N ALA A 202 -9.91 -16.22 6.24
CA ALA A 202 -9.64 -17.62 5.95
C ALA A 202 -10.75 -18.48 6.53
N ILE A 203 -11.02 -19.62 5.89
CA ILE A 203 -12.03 -20.58 6.34
C ILE A 203 -11.33 -21.80 6.92
N VAL A 204 -11.75 -22.19 8.12
CA VAL A 204 -11.34 -23.43 8.80
C VAL A 204 -12.57 -24.24 9.20
N THR A 205 -12.43 -25.54 9.41
CA THR A 205 -13.56 -26.37 9.88
C THR A 205 -13.89 -26.03 11.36
N ASN A 206 -15.12 -26.33 11.80
CA ASN A 206 -15.52 -26.17 13.20
C ASN A 206 -14.53 -26.86 14.15
N ASP A 207 -14.19 -28.11 13.86
CA ASP A 207 -13.36 -28.94 14.73
C ASP A 207 -11.96 -28.33 14.87
N THR A 208 -11.37 -27.90 13.75
CA THR A 208 -10.10 -27.16 13.76
C THR A 208 -10.19 -25.87 14.57
N TYR A 209 -11.27 -25.12 14.44
CA TYR A 209 -11.45 -23.88 15.21
C TYR A 209 -11.43 -24.17 16.71
N TRP A 210 -12.20 -25.14 17.17
CA TRP A 210 -12.27 -25.50 18.59
C TRP A 210 -10.94 -26.06 19.11
N ASP A 211 -10.26 -26.90 18.34
CA ASP A 211 -8.92 -27.41 18.68
C ASP A 211 -7.91 -26.28 18.90
N LEU A 212 -7.99 -25.22 18.09
CA LEU A 212 -7.13 -24.04 18.23
C LEU A 212 -7.54 -23.15 19.41
N ALA A 213 -8.84 -22.92 19.59
CA ALA A 213 -9.40 -22.04 20.60
C ALA A 213 -9.06 -22.48 22.05
N VAL A 214 -8.91 -23.80 22.28
CA VAL A 214 -8.48 -24.35 23.58
C VAL A 214 -7.15 -23.71 24.02
N TYR A 215 -6.17 -23.64 23.11
CA TYR A 215 -4.82 -23.19 23.41
C TYR A 215 -4.57 -21.70 23.12
N ALA A 216 -5.49 -21.06 22.40
CA ALA A 216 -5.43 -19.70 21.91
C ALA A 216 -6.79 -18.99 22.02
N PRO A 217 -7.14 -18.48 23.22
CA PRO A 217 -8.46 -17.91 23.53
C PRO A 217 -8.72 -16.59 22.80
N GLU A 218 -7.67 -15.90 22.35
CA GLU A 218 -7.76 -14.68 21.56
C GLU A 218 -8.15 -14.91 20.09
N LEU A 219 -8.36 -16.16 19.68
CA LEU A 219 -8.82 -16.48 18.34
C LEU A 219 -10.27 -16.00 18.16
N CYS A 220 -10.46 -14.97 17.34
CA CYS A 220 -11.79 -14.56 16.90
C CYS A 220 -12.24 -15.44 15.72
N GLY A 221 -13.44 -16.01 15.82
CA GLY A 221 -14.06 -16.78 14.75
C GLY A 221 -15.53 -16.42 14.55
N PHE A 222 -15.96 -16.44 13.29
CA PHE A 222 -17.34 -16.16 12.89
C PHE A 222 -17.91 -17.36 12.13
N PRO A 223 -19.10 -17.88 12.48
CA PRO A 223 -19.69 -18.99 11.75
C PRO A 223 -19.96 -18.62 10.29
N LEU A 224 -19.51 -19.45 9.34
CA LEU A 224 -19.62 -19.15 7.91
C LEU A 224 -21.08 -18.95 7.46
N ARG A 225 -22.02 -19.70 8.05
CA ARG A 225 -23.47 -19.60 7.77
C ARG A 225 -24.06 -18.22 8.05
N SER A 226 -23.58 -17.55 9.09
CA SER A 226 -24.19 -16.32 9.62
C SER A 226 -23.23 -15.14 9.57
N CYS A 227 -22.06 -15.32 8.98
CA CYS A 227 -21.09 -14.26 8.86
C CYS A 227 -21.56 -13.26 7.79
N CYS A 228 -21.67 -12.00 8.17
CA CYS A 228 -21.91 -10.90 7.25
C CYS A 228 -21.00 -9.74 7.61
N ASP A 229 -20.75 -8.89 6.63
CA ASP A 229 -20.03 -7.64 6.86
C ASP A 229 -20.84 -6.77 7.85
N CYS A 230 -20.14 -6.00 8.66
CA CYS A 230 -20.77 -5.11 9.62
C CYS A 230 -21.60 -4.05 8.90
N GLY A 231 -22.93 -4.08 9.07
CA GLY A 231 -23.85 -3.14 8.41
C GLY A 231 -23.50 -1.68 8.63
N THR A 232 -23.11 -1.28 9.85
CA THR A 232 -22.66 0.09 10.14
C THR A 232 -21.44 0.49 9.32
N CYS A 233 -20.42 -0.39 9.25
CA CYS A 233 -19.20 -0.11 8.49
C CYS A 233 -19.44 -0.10 6.97
N VAL A 234 -20.38 -0.92 6.48
CA VAL A 234 -20.81 -0.91 5.07
C VAL A 234 -21.47 0.43 4.75
N LEU A 235 -22.44 0.87 5.56
CA LEU A 235 -23.13 2.15 5.36
C LEU A 235 -22.16 3.35 5.44
N GLU A 236 -21.24 3.34 6.41
CA GLU A 236 -20.21 4.39 6.51
C GLU A 236 -19.29 4.41 5.29
N GLN A 237 -18.95 3.25 4.74
CA GLN A 237 -18.13 3.16 3.53
C GLN A 237 -18.90 3.69 2.32
N GLU A 238 -20.14 3.26 2.12
CA GLU A 238 -21.01 3.73 1.04
C GLU A 238 -21.22 5.25 1.11
N ALA A 239 -21.42 5.81 2.31
CA ALA A 239 -21.55 7.24 2.52
C ALA A 239 -20.27 8.00 2.13
N ARG A 240 -19.09 7.50 2.49
CA ARG A 240 -17.80 8.12 2.09
C ARG A 240 -17.55 8.04 0.59
N GLU A 241 -17.89 6.91 -0.04
CA GLU A 241 -17.76 6.74 -1.49
C GLU A 241 -18.71 7.68 -2.24
N LEU A 242 -19.94 7.84 -1.75
CA LEU A 242 -20.92 8.77 -2.29
C LEU A 242 -20.46 10.22 -2.15
N GLU A 243 -19.98 10.63 -0.96
CA GLU A 243 -19.41 11.97 -0.74
C GLU A 243 -18.21 12.24 -1.67
N ALA A 244 -17.34 11.22 -1.88
CA ALA A 244 -16.19 11.35 -2.78
C ALA A 244 -16.61 11.52 -4.25
N GLU A 245 -17.61 10.77 -4.73
CA GLU A 245 -18.14 10.93 -6.08
C GLU A 245 -18.91 12.25 -6.24
N GLU A 246 -19.67 12.69 -5.24
CA GLU A 246 -20.32 14.00 -5.23
C GLU A 246 -19.29 15.13 -5.30
N LYS A 247 -18.22 15.07 -4.50
CA LYS A 247 -17.13 16.05 -4.53
C LYS A 247 -16.42 16.06 -5.89
N LYS A 248 -16.22 14.90 -6.51
CA LYS A 248 -15.63 14.76 -7.84
C LYS A 248 -16.53 15.35 -8.92
N LYS A 249 -17.84 15.09 -8.84
CA LYS A 249 -18.85 15.66 -9.74
C LYS A 249 -18.93 17.18 -9.56
N ALA A 250 -19.02 17.67 -8.34
CA ALA A 250 -19.04 19.10 -8.03
C ALA A 250 -17.77 19.82 -8.51
N ARG A 251 -16.59 19.18 -8.39
CA ARG A 251 -15.34 19.71 -8.96
C ARG A 251 -15.40 19.77 -10.48
N PHE A 252 -15.84 18.70 -11.14
CA PHE A 252 -15.98 18.69 -12.59
C PHE A 252 -16.95 19.78 -13.06
N ASP A 253 -18.11 19.88 -12.40
CA ASP A 253 -19.14 20.85 -12.73
C ASP A 253 -18.64 22.28 -12.46
N GLY A 254 -18.02 22.56 -11.32
CA GLY A 254 -17.45 23.89 -11.04
C GLY A 254 -16.36 24.31 -12.03
N GLU A 255 -15.50 23.37 -12.43
CA GLU A 255 -14.32 23.66 -13.26
C GLU A 255 -14.55 23.54 -14.76
N ILE A 256 -15.65 22.94 -15.22
CA ILE A 256 -15.96 22.75 -16.65
C ILE A 256 -17.37 23.22 -17.03
N ALA A 257 -18.37 23.20 -16.13
CA ALA A 257 -19.75 23.49 -16.52
C ALA A 257 -19.90 24.88 -17.16
N GLY A 258 -20.77 24.93 -18.16
CA GLY A 258 -21.04 26.12 -18.97
C GLY A 258 -19.99 26.46 -20.03
N SER A 259 -18.82 25.78 -20.08
CA SER A 259 -17.79 26.04 -21.09
C SER A 259 -17.56 24.84 -22.01
N GLY A 260 -18.16 24.89 -23.21
CA GLY A 260 -17.86 23.93 -24.28
C GLY A 260 -16.39 23.94 -24.68
N ALA A 261 -15.74 25.11 -24.62
CA ALA A 261 -14.33 25.29 -24.92
C ALA A 261 -13.42 24.50 -23.96
N LEU A 262 -13.66 24.58 -22.65
CA LEU A 262 -12.87 23.81 -21.67
C LEU A 262 -13.13 22.30 -21.78
N LEU A 263 -14.36 21.89 -22.13
CA LEU A 263 -14.66 20.48 -22.37
C LEU A 263 -13.89 19.94 -23.59
N GLU A 264 -13.82 20.70 -24.68
CA GLU A 264 -13.02 20.36 -25.86
C GLU A 264 -11.53 20.26 -25.53
N LEU A 265 -11.00 21.23 -24.78
CA LEU A 265 -9.61 21.25 -24.34
C LEU A 265 -9.27 20.06 -23.42
N LEU A 266 -10.20 19.68 -22.55
CA LEU A 266 -10.05 18.53 -21.64
C LEU A 266 -9.89 17.21 -22.43
N GLN A 267 -10.67 17.05 -23.50
CA GLN A 267 -10.68 15.84 -24.34
C GLN A 267 -9.54 15.79 -25.36
N ARG A 268 -8.87 16.92 -25.60
CA ARG A 268 -7.82 17.05 -26.62
C ARG A 268 -6.56 16.24 -26.29
N LYS A 269 -6.08 15.49 -27.29
CA LYS A 269 -4.84 14.68 -27.21
C LYS A 269 -3.67 15.24 -28.02
N ASN A 270 -3.94 16.02 -29.07
CA ASN A 270 -2.94 16.36 -30.09
C ASN A 270 -2.12 17.62 -29.78
N GLY A 271 -2.38 18.30 -28.65
CA GLY A 271 -1.65 19.52 -28.25
C GLY A 271 -1.96 20.78 -29.08
N TYR A 272 -2.91 20.72 -30.02
CA TYR A 272 -3.41 21.85 -30.80
C TYR A 272 -4.86 21.58 -31.27
N PRO A 273 -5.66 22.62 -31.58
CA PRO A 273 -7.05 22.46 -32.00
C PRO A 273 -7.16 21.83 -33.39
N LYS A 274 -8.20 21.01 -33.60
CA LYS A 274 -8.39 20.26 -34.87
C LYS A 274 -8.51 21.18 -36.10
N GLY A 275 -9.05 22.39 -35.91
CA GLY A 275 -9.20 23.39 -36.98
C GLY A 275 -7.94 24.18 -37.34
N LEU A 276 -6.81 23.98 -36.65
CA LEU A 276 -5.60 24.79 -36.87
C LEU A 276 -5.05 24.65 -38.30
N PHE A 277 -5.20 23.48 -38.93
CA PHE A 277 -4.72 23.20 -40.30
C PHE A 277 -5.77 22.59 -41.22
N SER A 278 -7.05 22.54 -40.81
CA SER A 278 -8.11 21.93 -41.63
C SER A 278 -8.97 22.99 -42.30
N PRO A 279 -9.20 22.91 -43.62
CA PRO A 279 -10.34 23.58 -44.23
C PRO A 279 -11.58 22.94 -43.61
N THR A 280 -12.46 23.74 -43.05
CA THR A 280 -13.79 23.27 -42.66
C THR A 280 -14.55 22.92 -43.94
N GLU A 281 -14.53 21.66 -44.36
CA GLU A 281 -15.49 21.12 -45.33
C GLU A 281 -16.49 20.24 -44.58
N GLY A 282 -17.74 20.67 -44.59
CA GLY A 282 -18.85 19.76 -44.35
C GLY A 282 -18.95 18.81 -45.54
N GLY A 283 -19.01 17.51 -45.25
CA GLY A 283 -19.54 16.48 -46.15
C GLY A 283 -18.57 15.88 -47.17
N ALA A 284 -18.55 14.53 -47.17
CA ALA A 284 -18.10 13.64 -48.23
C ALA A 284 -16.58 13.35 -48.39
N ALA A 285 -16.18 12.26 -47.73
CA ALA A 285 -15.36 11.16 -48.26
C ALA A 285 -14.44 11.44 -49.47
N VAL A 286 -13.14 11.63 -49.23
CA VAL A 286 -12.09 11.24 -50.20
C VAL A 286 -10.88 10.57 -49.52
N SER A 287 -10.52 9.45 -50.12
CA SER A 287 -9.51 8.42 -49.86
C SER A 287 -8.18 8.79 -49.17
N ARG A 288 -7.84 7.94 -48.18
CA ARG A 288 -6.48 7.68 -47.67
C ARG A 288 -5.63 7.03 -48.77
N ARG A 289 -4.76 7.75 -49.48
CA ARG A 289 -3.59 7.19 -50.21
C ARG A 289 -2.72 8.28 -50.87
N GLN A 290 -2.17 9.22 -50.08
CA GLN A 290 -0.98 10.00 -50.45
C GLN A 290 -0.48 10.74 -49.21
N GLN A 291 0.49 10.15 -48.53
CA GLN A 291 0.99 10.63 -47.24
C GLN A 291 2.48 10.94 -47.39
N GLN A 292 2.82 12.01 -48.13
CA GLN A 292 4.15 12.67 -48.12
C GLN A 292 4.19 13.98 -48.95
N GLN A 293 3.17 14.83 -48.84
CA GLN A 293 3.24 16.18 -49.41
C GLN A 293 2.82 17.23 -48.37
N LEU A 294 3.53 18.35 -48.43
CA LEU A 294 3.46 19.53 -47.56
C LEU A 294 2.03 19.93 -47.18
N ALA A 295 1.87 20.49 -45.97
CA ALA A 295 0.59 20.93 -45.41
C ALA A 295 -0.25 21.73 -46.44
N PRO A 296 -1.40 21.21 -46.92
CA PRO A 296 -2.22 21.88 -47.92
C PRO A 296 -3.10 22.94 -47.23
N HIS A 297 -2.53 24.12 -46.96
CA HIS A 297 -3.24 25.30 -46.43
C HIS A 297 -3.36 26.45 -47.45
N LEU A 298 -3.22 26.16 -48.75
CA LEU A 298 -3.38 27.12 -49.84
C LEU A 298 -4.70 26.91 -50.62
N SER A 299 -5.82 26.64 -49.93
CA SER A 299 -7.13 26.70 -50.60
C SER A 299 -7.56 28.17 -50.76
N ILE A 300 -7.47 28.64 -52.00
CA ILE A 300 -7.74 29.99 -52.51
C ILE A 300 -9.25 30.33 -52.56
N ASN A 301 -10.10 29.68 -51.76
CA ASN A 301 -11.54 29.92 -51.82
C ASN A 301 -12.07 30.67 -50.58
N GLY A 302 -11.91 31.99 -50.61
CA GLY A 302 -13.07 32.90 -50.59
C GLY A 302 -13.71 33.37 -49.28
N HIS A 303 -13.30 32.92 -48.08
CA HIS A 303 -13.73 33.56 -46.83
C HIS A 303 -12.55 33.74 -45.87
N SER A 304 -12.27 34.99 -45.48
CA SER A 304 -11.19 35.34 -44.56
C SER A 304 -11.44 34.72 -43.18
N LYS A 305 -10.87 33.54 -42.92
CA LYS A 305 -10.88 32.93 -41.58
C LYS A 305 -9.78 33.58 -40.75
N TYR A 306 -10.08 34.71 -40.12
CA TYR A 306 -9.29 35.25 -39.02
C TYR A 306 -9.51 34.35 -37.80
N ALA A 307 -8.43 33.77 -37.26
CA ALA A 307 -8.50 32.96 -36.05
C ALA A 307 -7.32 33.29 -35.12
N THR A 308 -7.62 33.53 -33.85
CA THR A 308 -6.62 33.79 -32.81
C THR A 308 -6.36 32.54 -31.98
N TYR A 309 -5.08 32.30 -31.70
CA TYR A 309 -4.61 31.20 -30.85
C TYR A 309 -3.62 31.70 -29.79
N PHE A 310 -3.50 30.93 -28.70
CA PHE A 310 -2.58 31.22 -27.60
C PHE A 310 -1.76 29.97 -27.21
N LEU A 311 -0.65 30.20 -26.52
CA LEU A 311 0.20 29.15 -25.96
C LEU A 311 -0.06 28.97 -24.47
N VAL A 312 -0.25 27.71 -24.06
CA VAL A 312 -0.39 27.32 -22.64
C VAL A 312 0.64 26.24 -22.31
N PRO A 313 1.35 26.31 -21.17
CA PRO A 313 2.33 25.30 -20.80
C PRO A 313 1.67 23.91 -20.64
N LYS A 314 2.22 22.91 -21.34
CA LYS A 314 1.69 21.53 -21.30
C LYS A 314 1.73 20.93 -19.89
N LYS A 315 2.76 21.26 -19.10
CA LYS A 315 2.85 20.84 -17.69
C LYS A 315 1.68 21.37 -16.87
N TRP A 316 1.30 22.63 -17.08
CA TRP A 316 0.17 23.26 -16.41
C TRP A 316 -1.15 22.60 -16.84
N LEU A 317 -1.37 22.41 -18.15
CA LEU A 317 -2.56 21.71 -18.66
C LEU A 317 -2.68 20.28 -18.14
N ASN A 318 -1.58 19.55 -18.00
CA ASN A 318 -1.61 18.21 -17.41
C ASN A 318 -2.01 18.24 -15.93
N LYS A 319 -1.55 19.23 -15.17
CA LYS A 319 -1.97 19.43 -13.78
C LYS A 319 -3.46 19.78 -13.70
N TRP A 320 -3.91 20.71 -14.54
CA TRP A 320 -5.32 21.08 -14.67
C TRP A 320 -6.21 19.87 -15.03
N ARG A 321 -5.85 19.08 -16.05
CA ARG A 321 -6.58 17.85 -16.44
C ARG A 321 -6.68 16.85 -15.29
N LYS A 322 -5.62 16.67 -14.51
CA LYS A 322 -5.65 15.78 -13.33
C LYS A 322 -6.56 16.32 -12.24
N PHE A 323 -6.48 17.62 -11.98
CA PHE A 323 -7.31 18.30 -10.99
C PHE A 323 -8.80 18.17 -11.33
N VAL A 324 -9.20 18.55 -12.55
CA VAL A 324 -10.59 18.45 -13.04
C VAL A 324 -11.11 17.02 -13.00
N ARG A 325 -10.29 16.03 -13.37
CA ARG A 325 -10.66 14.60 -13.35
C ARG A 325 -10.61 13.98 -11.95
N SER A 326 -10.33 14.76 -10.91
CA SER A 326 -10.13 14.27 -9.53
C SER A 326 -9.08 13.14 -9.44
N GLN A 327 -8.06 13.20 -10.29
CA GLN A 327 -6.89 12.31 -10.26
C GLN A 327 -5.74 12.91 -9.42
N GLY A 328 -5.92 14.12 -8.91
CA GLY A 328 -5.03 14.81 -7.97
C GLY A 328 -5.77 15.98 -7.33
N ASP A 329 -5.33 16.39 -6.14
CA ASP A 329 -5.97 17.46 -5.37
C ASP A 329 -5.35 18.84 -5.60
N ASP A 330 -4.19 18.89 -6.26
CA ASP A 330 -3.47 20.14 -6.47
C ASP A 330 -4.15 21.00 -7.55
N VAL A 331 -4.72 22.13 -7.12
CA VAL A 331 -5.19 23.20 -8.01
C VAL A 331 -4.04 23.62 -8.93
N PRO A 332 -4.25 23.77 -10.25
CA PRO A 332 -3.17 24.07 -11.19
C PRO A 332 -2.48 25.42 -10.93
N GLY A 333 -3.16 26.37 -10.29
CA GLY A 333 -2.69 27.75 -10.10
C GLY A 333 -2.80 28.56 -11.39
N PRO A 334 -2.25 29.79 -11.43
CA PRO A 334 -2.30 30.63 -12.62
C PRO A 334 -1.50 30.07 -13.80
N VAL A 335 -1.92 30.42 -15.02
CA VAL A 335 -1.17 30.11 -16.23
C VAL A 335 0.06 31.02 -16.31
N LEU A 336 1.25 30.44 -16.19
CA LEU A 336 2.53 31.16 -16.17
C LEU A 336 3.25 31.05 -17.51
N ASN A 337 3.41 32.18 -18.19
CA ASN A 337 4.01 32.30 -19.52
C ASN A 337 5.22 33.26 -19.55
N ALA A 338 5.71 33.75 -18.41
CA ALA A 338 6.84 34.71 -18.35
C ALA A 338 8.07 34.29 -19.16
N GLU A 339 8.36 33.00 -19.25
CA GLU A 339 9.53 32.48 -20.00
C GLU A 339 9.43 32.67 -21.51
N LEU A 340 8.21 32.91 -22.02
CA LEU A 340 7.97 33.25 -23.42
C LEU A 340 8.13 34.75 -23.69
N VAL A 341 8.58 35.54 -22.71
CA VAL A 341 8.72 36.99 -22.82
C VAL A 341 10.16 37.39 -22.56
N CYS A 342 10.78 38.03 -23.54
CA CYS A 342 12.05 38.74 -23.37
C CYS A 342 11.77 40.10 -22.71
N LEU A 343 12.03 40.21 -21.41
CA LEU A 343 11.83 41.46 -20.67
C LEU A 343 12.70 42.60 -21.22
N SER A 344 13.95 42.31 -21.60
CA SER A 344 14.90 43.32 -22.11
C SER A 344 14.44 43.94 -23.43
N HIS A 345 13.86 43.14 -24.33
CA HIS A 345 13.47 43.59 -25.66
C HIS A 345 11.97 43.83 -25.81
N ARG A 346 11.16 43.55 -24.77
CA ARG A 346 9.68 43.57 -24.80
C ARG A 346 9.11 42.79 -25.99
N ARG A 347 9.70 41.63 -26.26
CA ARG A 347 9.40 40.74 -27.40
C ARG A 347 9.15 39.32 -26.90
N THR A 348 8.54 38.47 -27.72
CA THR A 348 8.28 37.07 -27.34
C THR A 348 9.47 36.16 -27.67
N ILE A 349 9.73 35.17 -26.83
CA ILE A 349 10.72 34.11 -27.04
C ILE A 349 9.93 32.82 -27.27
N VAL A 350 9.52 32.61 -28.52
CA VAL A 350 8.74 31.42 -28.90
C VAL A 350 9.67 30.23 -29.06
N PRO A 351 9.35 29.05 -28.47
CA PRO A 351 10.13 27.84 -28.68
C PRO A 351 10.22 27.49 -30.18
N PRO A 352 11.41 27.27 -30.76
CA PRO A 352 11.54 27.12 -32.21
C PRO A 352 10.74 25.97 -32.81
N TYR A 353 10.44 24.90 -32.04
CA TYR A 353 9.58 23.83 -32.52
C TYR A 353 8.15 24.29 -32.82
N ILE A 354 7.64 25.32 -32.15
CA ILE A 354 6.31 25.89 -32.43
C ILE A 354 6.35 26.61 -33.78
N SER A 355 7.35 27.44 -34.03
CA SER A 355 7.51 28.13 -35.31
C SER A 355 7.72 27.12 -36.46
N MET A 356 8.51 26.05 -36.25
CA MET A 356 8.61 24.96 -37.22
C MET A 356 7.26 24.27 -37.46
N PHE A 357 6.52 23.96 -36.39
CA PHE A 357 5.21 23.32 -36.51
C PHE A 357 4.23 24.19 -37.30
N LEU A 358 4.17 25.48 -37.00
CA LEU A 358 3.31 26.44 -37.71
C LEU A 358 3.72 26.64 -39.18
N SER A 359 5.00 26.44 -39.51
CA SER A 359 5.51 26.43 -40.89
C SER A 359 5.22 25.11 -41.65
N GLY A 360 4.49 24.16 -41.06
CA GLY A 360 3.96 22.97 -41.75
C GLY A 360 4.68 21.65 -41.45
N TYR A 361 5.65 21.63 -40.53
CA TYR A 361 6.24 20.37 -40.04
C TYR A 361 5.31 19.68 -39.03
N SER A 362 5.41 18.35 -38.87
CA SER A 362 4.62 17.69 -37.82
C SER A 362 5.15 18.03 -36.43
N LEU A 363 4.27 18.11 -35.43
CA LEU A 363 4.67 18.46 -34.05
C LEU A 363 5.75 17.51 -33.51
N GLU A 364 5.65 16.22 -33.84
CA GLU A 364 6.65 15.22 -33.46
C GLU A 364 8.01 15.48 -34.12
N GLN A 365 8.02 15.82 -35.42
CA GLN A 365 9.25 16.18 -36.14
C GLN A 365 9.89 17.43 -35.55
N SER A 366 9.10 18.48 -35.30
CA SER A 366 9.58 19.73 -34.72
C SER A 366 10.17 19.52 -33.32
N LEU A 367 9.53 18.69 -32.48
CA LEU A 367 10.05 18.36 -31.15
C LEU A 367 11.33 17.52 -31.22
N LYS A 368 11.40 16.51 -32.12
CA LYS A 368 12.61 15.72 -32.32
C LYS A 368 13.79 16.55 -32.81
N ALA A 369 13.55 17.48 -33.74
CA ALA A 369 14.57 18.39 -34.24
C ALA A 369 15.15 19.26 -33.12
N MET A 370 14.30 19.79 -32.23
CA MET A 370 14.78 20.55 -31.07
C MET A 370 15.54 19.70 -30.06
N GLN A 371 15.06 18.49 -29.76
CA GLN A 371 15.75 17.60 -28.81
C GLN A 371 17.15 17.20 -29.28
N ALA A 372 17.37 17.10 -30.59
CA ALA A 372 18.70 16.84 -31.15
C ALA A 372 19.66 18.03 -31.03
N LEU A 373 19.14 19.26 -30.95
CA LEU A 373 19.92 20.50 -30.94
C LEU A 373 20.18 21.06 -29.52
N SER A 374 19.39 20.65 -28.52
CA SER A 374 19.47 21.20 -27.16
C SER A 374 19.77 20.11 -26.11
N SER A 375 20.75 20.36 -25.24
CA SER A 375 21.07 19.50 -24.08
C SER A 375 20.04 19.59 -22.94
N THR A 376 19.13 20.56 -23.00
CA THR A 376 18.04 20.74 -22.02
C THR A 376 16.69 20.46 -22.67
N PRO A 377 15.79 19.68 -22.02
CA PRO A 377 14.46 19.44 -22.56
C PRO A 377 13.67 20.75 -22.57
N SER A 378 13.36 21.25 -23.77
CA SER A 378 12.53 22.44 -23.95
C SER A 378 11.15 22.25 -23.30
N ARG A 379 10.66 23.30 -22.64
CA ARG A 379 9.30 23.27 -22.09
C ARG A 379 8.30 23.19 -23.23
N GLN A 380 7.39 22.22 -23.11
CA GLN A 380 6.36 21.97 -24.10
C GLN A 380 5.13 22.84 -23.81
N TYR A 381 4.52 23.33 -24.87
CA TYR A 381 3.32 24.15 -24.88
C TYR A 381 2.27 23.48 -25.76
N GLU A 382 1.01 23.72 -25.44
CA GLU A 382 -0.12 23.38 -26.31
C GLU A 382 -0.71 24.67 -26.88
N ILE A 383 -1.19 24.59 -28.12
CA ILE A 383 -1.91 25.68 -28.78
C ILE A 383 -3.39 25.55 -28.39
N VAL A 384 -3.99 26.65 -27.95
CA VAL A 384 -5.40 26.74 -27.59
C VAL A 384 -6.09 27.81 -28.42
N THR A 385 -7.40 27.66 -28.65
CA THR A 385 -8.22 28.67 -29.34
C THR A 385 -8.44 29.89 -28.46
N PHE A 386 -8.92 31.00 -29.04
CA PHE A 386 -9.31 32.18 -28.29
C PHE A 386 -10.33 31.87 -27.17
N GLY A 387 -11.42 31.17 -27.48
CA GLY A 387 -12.45 30.84 -26.49
C GLY A 387 -11.96 29.90 -25.38
N GLU A 388 -10.99 29.04 -25.66
CA GLU A 388 -10.34 28.22 -24.64
C GLU A 388 -9.43 29.04 -23.74
N TRP A 389 -8.64 29.94 -24.34
CA TRP A 389 -7.77 30.83 -23.59
C TRP A 389 -8.58 31.74 -22.66
N GLU A 390 -9.66 32.35 -23.17
CA GLU A 390 -10.56 33.19 -22.39
C GLU A 390 -11.15 32.42 -21.21
N ALA A 391 -11.69 31.22 -21.45
CA ALA A 391 -12.24 30.38 -20.39
C ALA A 391 -11.20 29.94 -19.34
N LEU A 392 -9.94 29.72 -19.73
CA LEU A 392 -8.85 29.45 -18.79
C LEU A 392 -8.46 30.70 -18.01
N TYR A 393 -8.35 31.84 -18.69
CA TYR A 393 -7.98 33.13 -18.11
C TYR A 393 -8.99 33.57 -17.05
N ASP A 394 -10.28 33.48 -17.35
CA ASP A 394 -11.36 33.88 -16.45
C ASP A 394 -11.38 33.04 -15.16
N ARG A 395 -10.97 31.77 -15.22
CA ARG A 395 -11.04 30.83 -14.08
C ARG A 395 -9.76 30.77 -13.26
N TYR A 396 -8.60 30.82 -13.91
CA TYR A 396 -7.31 30.56 -13.25
C TYR A 396 -6.38 31.78 -13.23
N CYS A 397 -6.73 32.84 -13.95
CA CYS A 397 -5.85 33.95 -14.29
C CYS A 397 -4.62 33.50 -15.12
N ALA A 398 -4.09 34.41 -15.92
CA ALA A 398 -2.81 34.22 -16.58
C ALA A 398 -1.93 35.45 -16.36
N GLU A 399 -0.63 35.19 -16.22
CA GLU A 399 0.37 36.25 -16.07
C GLU A 399 0.57 37.01 -17.39
N PHE A 400 0.78 36.27 -18.49
CA PHE A 400 0.98 36.81 -19.83
C PHE A 400 0.26 35.97 -20.89
N ALA A 401 -0.38 36.67 -21.83
CA ALA A 401 -0.96 36.05 -23.03
C ALA A 401 0.06 36.09 -24.17
N VAL A 402 0.53 34.93 -24.62
CA VAL A 402 1.37 34.80 -25.81
C VAL A 402 0.56 34.11 -26.89
N GLY A 403 0.22 34.85 -27.94
CA GLY A 403 -0.66 34.37 -29.00
C GLY A 403 -0.29 34.87 -30.38
N PHE A 404 -0.93 34.27 -31.37
CA PHE A 404 -0.76 34.57 -32.78
C PHE A 404 -2.11 34.51 -33.49
N ASP A 405 -2.22 35.25 -34.58
CA ASP A 405 -3.38 35.27 -35.46
C ASP A 405 -3.05 34.53 -36.74
N VAL A 406 -3.99 33.73 -37.23
CA VAL A 406 -3.92 33.10 -38.55
C VAL A 406 -4.81 33.92 -39.48
N ILE A 407 -4.19 34.51 -40.51
CA ILE A 407 -4.83 35.36 -41.50
C ILE A 407 -4.52 34.77 -42.88
N ASN A 408 -5.56 34.32 -43.58
CA ASN A 408 -5.45 33.73 -44.92
C ASN A 408 -4.40 32.60 -45.01
N GLY A 409 -4.33 31.76 -43.98
CA GLY A 409 -3.39 30.63 -43.92
C GLY A 409 -1.99 30.97 -43.38
N SER A 410 -1.67 32.25 -43.18
CA SER A 410 -0.38 32.69 -42.61
C SER A 410 -0.52 33.08 -41.15
N TYR A 411 0.39 32.62 -40.30
CA TYR A 411 0.41 33.00 -38.88
C TYR A 411 1.19 34.30 -38.64
N HIS A 412 0.72 35.10 -37.70
CA HIS A 412 1.30 36.38 -37.31
C HIS A 412 1.30 36.49 -35.78
N TRP A 413 2.47 36.56 -35.16
CA TRP A 413 2.55 36.73 -33.70
C TRP A 413 2.03 38.10 -33.27
N LYS A 414 1.22 38.13 -32.21
CA LYS A 414 0.69 39.38 -31.64
C LYS A 414 1.78 40.30 -31.08
N THR A 415 2.87 39.70 -30.62
CA THR A 415 4.09 40.39 -30.20
C THR A 415 5.24 39.82 -31.01
N GLN A 416 6.07 40.71 -31.58
CA GLN A 416 7.19 40.28 -32.42
C GLN A 416 8.15 39.36 -31.67
N GLU A 417 8.63 38.33 -32.37
CA GLU A 417 9.64 37.41 -31.83
C GLU A 417 10.98 38.15 -31.59
N CYS A 418 11.63 37.79 -30.48
CA CYS A 418 12.95 38.28 -30.13
C CYS A 418 14.02 37.49 -30.89
N GLN A 419 14.41 37.99 -32.06
CA GLN A 419 15.44 37.33 -32.89
C GLN A 419 16.80 37.22 -32.18
N ILE A 420 17.13 38.19 -31.32
CA ILE A 420 18.38 38.22 -30.54
C ILE A 420 18.42 37.05 -29.54
N CYS A 421 17.34 36.85 -28.77
CA CYS A 421 17.29 35.81 -27.75
C CYS A 421 16.93 34.43 -28.30
N ASN A 422 16.14 34.37 -29.39
CA ASN A 422 15.78 33.09 -30.04
C ASN A 422 16.94 32.47 -30.81
N TYR A 423 17.77 33.28 -31.47
CA TYR A 423 18.78 32.80 -32.41
C TYR A 423 20.21 33.26 -32.10
N GLY A 424 20.42 33.98 -30.99
CA GLY A 424 21.74 34.52 -30.62
C GLY A 424 22.25 35.62 -31.57
N ILE A 425 21.39 36.14 -32.45
CA ILE A 425 21.73 37.16 -33.44
C ILE A 425 21.79 38.52 -32.74
N GLY A 426 22.89 38.79 -32.05
CA GLY A 426 23.12 40.05 -31.34
C GLY A 426 24.25 40.01 -30.31
N GLY A 427 24.86 38.84 -30.06
CA GLY A 427 26.09 38.73 -29.27
C GLY A 427 27.33 39.09 -30.09
N GLY A 428 27.48 40.35 -30.49
CA GLY A 428 28.81 40.87 -30.78
C GLY A 428 29.62 40.77 -29.49
N SER A 429 30.70 39.98 -29.51
CA SER A 429 31.61 39.85 -28.37
C SER A 429 32.01 41.24 -27.86
N PRO A 430 31.73 41.61 -26.59
CA PRO A 430 32.47 42.68 -25.97
C PRO A 430 33.84 42.11 -25.65
N SER A 431 34.79 42.39 -26.51
CA SER A 431 36.21 42.28 -26.20
C SER A 431 36.54 43.30 -25.11
N ASP A 432 36.31 42.96 -23.85
CA ASP A 432 36.83 43.73 -22.72
C ASP A 432 37.50 42.79 -21.73
N LYS A 433 38.81 42.61 -21.95
CA LYS A 433 39.74 42.23 -20.89
C LYS A 433 39.78 43.39 -19.88
N PRO A 434 39.50 43.17 -18.59
CA PRO A 434 39.88 44.16 -17.59
C PRO A 434 41.38 44.02 -17.32
N ASN A 435 42.16 45.02 -17.75
CA ASN A 435 43.52 45.26 -17.26
C ASN A 435 43.46 45.49 -15.75
N SER A 436 44.05 44.57 -14.97
CA SER A 436 44.29 44.78 -13.54
C SER A 436 45.61 45.51 -13.33
N HIS A 437 45.54 46.84 -13.20
CA HIS A 437 46.59 47.65 -12.57
C HIS A 437 45.96 48.80 -11.77
N ARG A 438 45.63 48.53 -10.51
CA ARG A 438 46.07 49.26 -9.31
C ARG A 438 45.31 48.79 -8.08
#